data_AF-A0A2E5SZZ5-F1
#
_entry.id   AF-A0A2E5SZZ5-F1
#
_cell.length_a   1.000
_cell.length_b   1.000
_cell.length_c   1.000
_cell.angle_alpha   90.00
_cell.angle_beta   90.00
_cell.angle_gamma   90.00
#
_symmetry.space_group_name_H-M   'P 1'
#
loop_
_entity.id
_entity.type
_entity.pdbx_description
1 polymer ?
#
loop_
_entity_poly.entity_id
_entity_poly.type
_entity_poly.pdbx_seq_one_letter_code
_entity_poly.pdbx_strand_id
1 'polypeptide(L)'
;METEIFDSLMKTYLANIHSALKISEIISSHGNESELSEDSIIIGLIYRLMTPMDEKEIDDSLEHSTNIYDSIIYGSDSDSDSDSDEGSVEEVKCPLIQNKEYRKLRVNNCNCDICIRARVCILNYKDYESNDSLSQRFKDSISTTCSTHKIII
;
A
#
# COMPACT_ATOMS: atom_id res chain seq x y z
N MET A 1 -21.27 -17.34 -6.23
CA MET A 1 -20.13 -18.16 -5.76
C MET A 1 -18.79 -17.66 -6.27
N GLU A 2 -18.45 -17.75 -7.57
CA GLU A 2 -17.15 -17.23 -8.06
C GLU A 2 -16.99 -15.72 -7.86
N THR A 3 -18.03 -14.92 -8.13
CA THR A 3 -18.03 -13.47 -7.93
C THR A 3 -17.89 -13.07 -6.45
N GLU A 4 -18.60 -13.74 -5.54
CA GLU A 4 -18.54 -13.45 -4.10
C GLU A 4 -17.16 -13.72 -3.50
N ILE A 5 -16.48 -14.78 -3.97
CA ILE A 5 -15.10 -15.08 -3.56
C ILE A 5 -14.14 -13.99 -4.05
N PHE A 6 -14.32 -13.55 -5.30
CA PHE A 6 -13.52 -12.46 -5.86
C PHE A 6 -13.74 -11.14 -5.09
N ASP A 7 -15.00 -10.77 -4.82
CA ASP A 7 -15.34 -9.55 -4.08
C ASP A 7 -14.72 -9.57 -2.67
N SER A 8 -14.81 -10.70 -1.98
CA SER A 8 -14.22 -10.88 -0.66
C SER A 8 -12.69 -10.75 -0.68
N LEU A 9 -12.05 -11.33 -1.70
CA LEU A 9 -10.60 -11.22 -1.88
C LEU A 9 -10.18 -9.78 -2.17
N MET A 10 -10.92 -9.06 -3.01
CA MET A 10 -10.65 -7.66 -3.34
C MET A 10 -10.81 -6.75 -2.11
N LYS A 11 -11.89 -6.91 -1.34
CA LYS A 11 -12.09 -6.19 -0.08
C LYS A 11 -10.95 -6.47 0.90
N THR A 12 -10.55 -7.72 1.05
CA THR A 12 -9.43 -8.12 1.91
C THR A 12 -8.10 -7.50 1.45
N TYR A 13 -7.84 -7.51 0.14
CA TYR A 13 -6.65 -6.87 -0.42
C TYR A 13 -6.64 -5.37 -0.16
N LEU A 14 -7.76 -4.68 -0.42
CA LEU A 14 -7.90 -3.25 -0.15
C LEU A 14 -7.75 -2.92 1.34
N ALA A 15 -8.29 -3.76 2.23
CA ALA A 15 -8.11 -3.62 3.67
C ALA A 15 -6.63 -3.70 4.06
N ASN A 16 -5.89 -4.66 3.49
CA ASN A 16 -4.45 -4.79 3.71
C ASN A 16 -3.68 -3.54 3.23
N ILE A 17 -4.01 -3.01 2.05
CA ILE A 17 -3.40 -1.78 1.52
C ILE A 17 -3.72 -0.57 2.39
N HIS A 18 -4.99 -0.37 2.76
CA HIS A 18 -5.41 0.72 3.64
C HIS A 18 -4.67 0.67 4.99
N SER A 19 -4.56 -0.52 5.57
CA SER A 19 -3.83 -0.73 6.81
C SER A 19 -2.33 -0.44 6.68
N ALA A 20 -1.70 -0.80 5.55
CA ALA A 20 -0.33 -0.43 5.24
C ALA A 20 -0.15 1.09 5.08
N LEU A 21 -1.11 1.77 4.45
CA LEU A 21 -1.08 3.24 4.29
C LEU A 21 -1.21 3.97 5.63
N LYS A 22 -2.08 3.50 6.54
CA LYS A 22 -2.14 4.03 7.92
C LYS A 22 -0.79 3.93 8.64
N ILE A 23 -0.09 2.80 8.52
CA ILE A 23 1.27 2.66 9.07
C ILE A 23 2.24 3.62 8.39
N SER A 24 2.13 3.77 7.08
CA SER A 24 2.95 4.70 6.29
C SER A 24 2.77 6.15 6.77
N GLU A 25 1.54 6.59 7.03
CA GLU A 25 1.22 7.91 7.57
C GLU A 25 1.84 8.12 8.96
N ILE A 26 1.76 7.12 9.84
CA ILE A 26 2.38 7.17 11.17
C ILE A 26 3.90 7.34 11.04
N ILE A 27 4.54 6.56 10.16
CA ILE A 27 5.98 6.62 9.93
C ILE A 27 6.40 7.98 9.37
N SER A 28 5.67 8.47 8.38
CA SER A 28 5.86 9.76 7.72
C SER A 28 5.75 10.91 8.74
N SER A 29 4.67 10.91 9.53
CA SER A 29 4.43 11.91 10.58
C SER A 29 5.56 11.92 11.61
N HIS A 30 5.98 10.74 12.09
CA HIS A 30 7.09 10.61 13.02
C HIS A 30 8.47 10.89 12.40
N GLY A 31 8.56 10.93 11.07
CA GLY A 31 9.73 11.38 10.31
C GLY A 31 9.78 12.89 10.10
N ASN A 32 8.76 13.64 10.55
CA ASN A 32 8.54 15.05 10.22
C ASN A 32 8.45 15.31 8.71
N GLU A 33 7.93 14.34 7.94
CA GLU A 33 7.65 14.51 6.53
C GLU A 33 6.34 15.31 6.38
N SER A 34 6.32 16.32 5.50
CA SER A 34 5.13 17.16 5.27
C SER A 34 4.05 16.43 4.46
N GLU A 35 4.46 15.46 3.65
CA GLU A 35 3.62 14.66 2.78
C GLU A 35 4.07 13.20 2.85
N LEU A 36 3.15 12.29 2.55
CA LEU A 36 3.43 10.87 2.56
C LEU A 36 4.46 10.51 1.47
N SER A 37 5.68 10.18 1.87
CA SER A 37 6.75 9.88 0.91
C SER A 37 6.67 8.46 0.34
N GLU A 38 7.30 8.27 -0.83
CA GLU A 38 7.49 6.94 -1.45
C GLU A 38 8.18 5.94 -0.50
N ASP A 39 9.10 6.41 0.33
CA ASP A 39 9.80 5.58 1.32
C ASP A 39 8.87 5.14 2.45
N SER A 40 8.07 6.08 2.99
CA SER A 40 7.09 5.79 4.02
C SER A 40 6.06 4.75 3.55
N ILE A 41 5.61 4.82 2.29
CA ILE A 41 4.70 3.84 1.68
C ILE A 41 5.36 2.45 1.60
N ILE A 42 6.60 2.37 1.07
CA ILE A 42 7.32 1.10 0.98
C ILE A 42 7.47 0.46 2.37
N ILE A 43 7.78 1.26 3.39
CA ILE A 43 7.93 0.74 4.76
C ILE A 43 6.60 0.22 5.30
N GLY A 44 5.48 0.93 5.09
CA GLY A 44 4.18 0.45 5.54
C GLY A 44 3.78 -0.87 4.88
N LEU A 45 4.06 -1.04 3.59
CA LEU A 45 3.83 -2.30 2.87
C LEU A 45 4.69 -3.45 3.42
N ILE A 46 5.98 -3.20 3.68
CA ILE A 46 6.89 -4.18 4.30
C ILE A 46 6.42 -4.54 5.71
N TYR A 47 6.05 -3.54 6.51
CA TYR A 47 5.55 -3.74 7.85
C TYR A 47 4.35 -4.69 7.84
N ARG A 48 3.38 -4.44 6.96
CA ARG A 48 2.13 -5.20 6.94
C ARG A 48 2.29 -6.60 6.32
N LEU A 49 3.23 -6.79 5.41
CA LEU A 49 3.64 -8.12 4.96
C LEU A 49 4.15 -8.99 6.11
N MET A 50 4.87 -8.39 7.07
CA MET A 50 5.58 -9.11 8.14
C MET A 50 4.89 -9.05 9.50
N THR A 51 3.89 -8.18 9.65
CA THR A 51 3.16 -7.95 10.90
C THR A 51 1.67 -8.07 10.62
N PRO A 52 1.00 -9.12 11.15
CA PRO A 52 -0.45 -9.27 10.97
C PRO A 52 -1.20 -8.13 11.65
N MET A 53 -2.38 -7.82 11.12
CA MET A 53 -3.31 -6.89 11.76
C MET A 53 -3.86 -7.50 13.06
N ASP A 54 -4.09 -6.66 14.05
CA ASP A 54 -4.94 -7.04 15.19
C ASP A 54 -6.44 -7.01 14.81
N GLU A 55 -7.30 -7.57 15.66
CA GLU A 55 -8.75 -7.65 15.39
C GLU A 55 -9.37 -6.28 15.11
N LYS A 56 -8.95 -5.25 15.85
CA LYS A 56 -9.47 -3.89 15.67
C LYS A 56 -9.00 -3.31 14.34
N GLU A 57 -7.73 -3.49 13.98
CA GLU A 57 -7.18 -3.08 12.69
C GLU A 57 -7.89 -3.78 11.52
N ILE A 58 -8.25 -5.05 11.68
CA ILE A 58 -9.00 -5.83 10.70
C ILE A 58 -10.38 -5.21 10.50
N ASP A 59 -11.14 -5.00 11.57
CA ASP A 59 -12.50 -4.45 11.49
C ASP A 59 -12.49 -3.05 10.85
N ASP A 60 -11.64 -2.16 11.34
CA ASP A 60 -11.50 -0.79 10.83
C ASP A 60 -11.10 -0.77 9.34
N SER A 61 -10.25 -1.72 8.91
CA SER A 61 -9.76 -1.76 7.53
C SER A 61 -10.74 -2.45 6.58
N LEU A 62 -11.46 -3.47 7.04
CA LEU A 62 -12.49 -4.15 6.27
C LEU A 62 -13.69 -3.24 6.03
N GLU A 63 -14.14 -2.49 7.04
CA GLU A 63 -15.20 -1.50 6.88
C GLU A 63 -14.81 -0.46 5.82
N HIS A 64 -13.61 0.12 5.94
CA HIS A 64 -13.13 1.10 4.97
C HIS A 64 -13.01 0.51 3.55
N SER A 65 -12.45 -0.70 3.44
CA SER A 65 -12.30 -1.38 2.14
C SER A 65 -13.64 -1.71 1.48
N THR A 66 -14.65 -2.04 2.29
CA THR A 66 -16.01 -2.34 1.81
C THR A 66 -16.64 -1.08 1.25
N ASN A 67 -16.52 0.04 1.95
CA ASN A 67 -17.01 1.33 1.48
C ASN A 67 -16.33 1.76 0.16
N ILE A 68 -15.00 1.62 0.05
CA ILE A 68 -14.28 1.89 -1.20
C ILE A 68 -14.80 0.98 -2.32
N TYR A 69 -14.82 -0.33 -2.08
CA TYR A 69 -15.22 -1.29 -3.10
C TYR A 69 -16.65 -1.06 -3.59
N ASP A 70 -17.59 -0.91 -2.66
CA ASP A 70 -18.99 -0.71 -2.98
C ASP A 70 -19.20 0.64 -3.70
N SER A 71 -18.41 1.68 -3.39
CA SER A 71 -18.43 2.93 -4.13
C SER A 71 -17.95 2.78 -5.59
N ILE A 72 -16.96 1.92 -5.85
CA ILE A 72 -16.45 1.66 -7.20
C ILE A 72 -17.44 0.81 -8.01
N ILE A 73 -18.11 -0.15 -7.38
CA ILE A 73 -18.99 -1.11 -8.07
C ILE A 73 -20.43 -0.61 -8.21
N TYR A 74 -20.96 0.05 -7.19
CA TYR A 74 -22.37 0.47 -7.12
C TYR A 74 -22.56 1.98 -7.12
N GLY A 75 -21.49 2.77 -7.03
CA GLY A 75 -21.52 4.22 -7.19
C GLY A 75 -21.93 4.58 -8.61
N SER A 76 -23.24 4.66 -8.82
CA SER A 76 -23.86 5.02 -10.09
C SER A 76 -23.77 6.52 -10.30
N ASP A 77 -23.45 6.91 -11.53
CA ASP A 77 -23.63 8.24 -12.12
C ASP A 77 -24.99 8.84 -11.74
N SER A 78 -25.04 9.59 -10.64
CA SER A 78 -26.16 10.46 -10.32
C SER A 78 -25.85 11.88 -10.77
N ASP A 79 -25.44 12.05 -12.03
CA ASP A 79 -25.48 13.32 -12.73
C ASP A 79 -26.45 13.21 -13.90
N SER A 80 -27.69 13.63 -13.62
CA SER A 80 -28.66 14.02 -14.63
C SER A 80 -28.13 15.20 -15.45
N ASP A 81 -28.06 15.00 -16.77
CA ASP A 81 -28.03 16.00 -17.85
C ASP A 81 -26.82 16.95 -17.95
N SER A 82 -25.80 16.57 -18.73
CA SER A 82 -25.51 17.18 -20.06
C SER A 82 -24.04 17.06 -20.45
N ASP A 83 -23.86 16.76 -21.73
CA ASP A 83 -22.63 16.77 -22.51
C ASP A 83 -21.66 15.60 -22.29
N SER A 84 -21.80 14.63 -23.19
CA SER A 84 -20.77 13.68 -23.60
C SER A 84 -19.42 14.38 -23.80
N ASP A 85 -18.58 14.32 -22.77
CA ASP A 85 -17.14 14.29 -22.98
C ASP A 85 -16.72 12.87 -22.61
N GLU A 86 -16.35 12.09 -23.64
CA GLU A 86 -15.64 10.83 -23.45
C GLU A 86 -14.44 11.15 -22.57
N GLY A 87 -14.54 10.85 -21.28
CA GLY A 87 -13.46 10.99 -20.32
C GLY A 87 -12.31 10.11 -20.77
N SER A 88 -11.45 10.66 -21.61
CA SER A 88 -10.16 10.09 -21.92
C SER A 88 -9.48 9.91 -20.58
N VAL A 89 -9.37 8.64 -20.14
CA VAL A 89 -8.37 8.24 -19.16
C VAL A 89 -7.04 8.71 -19.73
N GLU A 90 -6.63 9.92 -19.36
CA GLU A 90 -5.27 10.36 -19.59
C GLU A 90 -4.40 9.32 -18.92
N GLU A 91 -3.69 8.52 -19.71
CA GLU A 91 -2.59 7.72 -19.21
C GLU A 91 -1.74 8.67 -18.39
N VAL A 92 -1.80 8.53 -17.06
CA VAL A 92 -0.90 9.22 -16.16
C VAL A 92 0.47 8.74 -16.57
N LYS A 93 1.15 9.53 -17.41
CA LYS A 93 2.54 9.29 -17.78
C LYS A 93 3.33 9.38 -16.49
N CYS A 94 3.56 8.23 -15.86
CA CYS A 94 4.56 8.12 -14.81
C CYS A 94 5.83 8.74 -15.41
N PRO A 95 6.38 9.83 -14.82
CA PRO A 95 7.59 10.43 -15.34
C PRO A 95 8.63 9.33 -15.45
N LEU A 96 9.01 8.97 -16.68
CA LEU A 96 10.04 7.99 -16.93
C LEU A 96 11.26 8.42 -16.12
N ILE A 97 11.76 7.51 -15.29
CA ILE A 97 12.84 7.76 -14.34
C ILE A 97 14.11 8.11 -15.12
N GLN A 98 14.29 9.39 -15.44
CA GLN A 98 15.50 9.90 -16.04
C GLN A 98 16.55 9.95 -14.93
N ASN A 99 17.49 9.00 -14.94
CA ASN A 99 18.74 9.01 -14.18
C ASN A 99 18.61 9.21 -12.64
N LYS A 100 17.76 8.45 -11.93
CA LYS A 100 17.99 8.25 -10.49
C LYS A 100 19.20 7.32 -10.30
N GLU A 101 20.13 7.72 -9.43
CA GLU A 101 21.15 6.83 -8.88
C GLU A 101 20.51 5.86 -7.87
N TYR A 102 21.20 4.77 -7.56
CA TYR A 102 20.76 3.87 -6.50
C TYR A 102 20.76 4.61 -5.17
N ARG A 103 19.66 4.52 -4.42
CA ARG A 103 19.56 5.10 -3.07
C ARG A 103 19.07 4.08 -2.07
N LYS A 104 19.42 4.26 -0.80
CA LYS A 104 18.85 3.48 0.30
C LYS A 104 17.45 3.98 0.63
N LEU A 105 16.59 3.06 1.07
CA LEU A 105 15.30 3.38 1.68
C LEU A 105 15.55 4.29 2.90
N ARG A 106 14.88 5.45 2.96
CA ARG A 106 15.00 6.35 4.11
C ARG A 106 14.09 5.89 5.22
N VAL A 107 14.58 5.92 6.45
CA VAL A 107 13.85 5.52 7.65
C VAL A 107 13.88 6.63 8.67
N ASN A 108 12.81 6.76 9.45
CA ASN A 108 12.77 7.72 10.55
C ASN A 108 13.59 7.22 11.76
N ASN A 109 13.85 8.14 12.70
CA ASN A 109 14.60 7.85 13.92
C ASN A 109 13.71 7.78 15.18
N CYS A 110 12.38 7.73 15.01
CA CYS A 110 11.44 7.63 16.13
C CYS A 110 11.54 6.27 16.83
N ASN A 111 11.39 6.25 18.16
CA ASN A 111 11.53 5.06 18.99
C ASN A 111 10.20 4.56 19.59
N CYS A 112 9.07 4.90 18.98
CA CYS A 112 7.81 4.25 19.33
C CYS A 112 7.77 2.82 18.80
N ASP A 113 6.85 2.01 19.33
CA ASP A 113 6.73 0.59 19.01
C ASP A 113 6.55 0.33 17.50
N ILE A 114 5.71 1.13 16.84
CA ILE A 114 5.44 1.01 15.41
C ILE A 114 6.71 1.28 14.59
N CYS A 115 7.42 2.38 14.87
CA CYS A 115 8.62 2.74 14.12
C CYS A 115 9.80 1.79 14.38
N ILE A 116 9.96 1.30 15.62
CA ILE A 116 10.95 0.27 15.94
C ILE A 116 10.63 -1.01 15.16
N ARG A 117 9.38 -1.48 15.23
CA ARG A 117 8.96 -2.71 14.53
C ARG A 117 9.11 -2.56 13.02
N ALA A 118 8.76 -1.41 12.44
CA ALA A 118 8.98 -1.13 11.03
C ALA A 118 10.45 -1.26 10.62
N ARG A 119 11.38 -0.71 11.41
CA ARG A 119 12.82 -0.87 11.16
C ARG A 119 13.28 -2.32 11.29
N VAL A 120 12.73 -3.07 12.25
CA VAL A 120 12.99 -4.52 12.38
C VAL A 120 12.48 -5.29 11.16
N CYS A 121 11.29 -4.96 10.64
CA CYS A 121 10.77 -5.56 9.41
C CYS A 121 11.70 -5.29 8.22
N ILE A 122 12.14 -4.04 8.02
CA ILE A 122 13.09 -3.67 6.96
C ILE A 122 14.38 -4.49 7.06
N LEU A 123 14.96 -4.60 8.25
CA LEU A 123 16.20 -5.36 8.47
C LEU A 123 16.06 -6.85 8.10
N ASN A 124 14.90 -7.44 8.38
CA ASN A 124 14.64 -8.87 8.14
C ASN A 124 13.96 -9.13 6.79
N TYR A 125 13.64 -8.10 6.00
CA TYR A 125 12.82 -8.23 4.80
C TYR A 125 13.41 -9.18 3.75
N LYS A 126 14.74 -9.17 3.58
CA LYS A 126 15.45 -10.04 2.63
C LYS A 126 15.24 -11.50 2.96
N ASP A 127 15.39 -11.85 4.24
CA ASP A 127 15.34 -13.21 4.75
C ASP A 127 13.91 -13.67 5.10
N TYR A 128 12.91 -12.79 4.99
CA TYR A 128 11.52 -13.13 5.27
C TYR A 128 10.98 -14.16 4.28
N GLU A 129 10.58 -15.34 4.76
CA GLU A 129 9.93 -16.36 3.95
C GLU A 129 8.41 -16.19 3.98
N SER A 130 7.80 -15.97 2.82
CA SER A 130 6.35 -15.88 2.69
C SER A 130 5.72 -17.25 2.93
N ASN A 131 4.65 -17.27 3.71
CA ASN A 131 3.90 -18.46 4.10
C ASN A 131 2.95 -18.98 3.02
N ASP A 132 2.52 -18.12 2.10
CA ASP A 132 1.57 -18.46 1.02
C ASP A 132 1.88 -17.73 -0.29
N SER A 133 1.19 -18.13 -1.37
CA SER A 133 1.43 -17.61 -2.72
C SER A 133 1.04 -16.14 -2.90
N LEU A 134 0.02 -15.65 -2.19
CA LEU A 134 -0.41 -14.25 -2.25
C LEU A 134 0.62 -13.36 -1.53
N SER A 135 1.06 -13.80 -0.35
CA SER A 135 2.13 -13.13 0.41
C SER A 135 3.45 -13.09 -0.38
N GLN A 136 3.79 -14.15 -1.12
CA GLN A 136 4.96 -14.16 -2.01
C GLN A 136 4.80 -13.15 -3.15
N ARG A 137 3.65 -13.13 -3.83
CA ARG A 137 3.39 -12.15 -4.89
C ARG A 137 3.48 -10.71 -4.39
N PHE A 138 2.97 -10.45 -3.18
CA PHE A 138 3.06 -9.13 -2.56
C PHE A 138 4.51 -8.72 -2.30
N LYS A 139 5.33 -9.63 -1.74
CA LYS A 139 6.79 -9.43 -1.58
C LYS A 139 7.49 -9.17 -2.90
N ASP A 140 7.16 -9.95 -3.94
CA ASP A 140 7.76 -9.82 -5.27
C ASP A 140 7.39 -8.47 -5.91
N SER A 141 6.15 -8.01 -5.74
CA SER A 141 5.72 -6.69 -6.21
C SER A 141 6.49 -5.55 -5.55
N ILE A 142 6.68 -5.58 -4.22
CA ILE A 142 7.48 -4.59 -3.50
C ILE A 142 8.93 -4.60 -4.02
N SER A 143 9.53 -5.78 -4.14
CA SER A 143 10.91 -5.96 -4.58
C SER A 143 11.14 -5.51 -6.03
N THR A 144 10.18 -5.82 -6.91
CA THR A 144 10.19 -5.40 -8.32
C THR A 144 10.11 -3.88 -8.43
N THR A 145 9.17 -3.25 -7.72
CA THR A 145 9.04 -1.79 -7.70
C THR A 145 10.31 -1.12 -7.17
N CYS A 146 10.86 -1.60 -6.06
CA CYS A 146 12.10 -1.03 -5.51
C CYS A 146 13.27 -1.17 -6.50
N SER A 147 13.39 -2.30 -7.18
CA SER A 147 14.43 -2.52 -8.20
C SER A 147 14.26 -1.57 -9.40
N THR A 148 13.03 -1.43 -9.92
CA THR A 148 12.69 -0.51 -11.02
C THR A 148 13.02 0.94 -10.67
N HIS A 149 12.76 1.35 -9.42
CA HIS A 149 13.01 2.69 -8.93
C HIS A 149 14.40 2.88 -8.28
N LYS A 150 15.27 1.85 -8.36
CA LYS A 150 16.65 1.82 -7.81
C LYS A 150 16.73 2.14 -6.31
N ILE A 151 15.74 1.65 -5.56
CA ILE A 151 15.67 1.73 -4.10
C ILE A 151 16.23 0.44 -3.51
N ILE A 152 17.24 0.58 -2.66
CA ILE A 152 17.85 -0.53 -1.93
C ILE A 152 17.19 -0.59 -0.55
N ILE A 153 16.46 -1.69 -0.31
CA ILE A 153 15.96 -2.10 1.00
C ILE A 153 17.10 -2.78 1.77
#